data_AF-K7MGU0-F1
#
_entry.id   AF-K7MGU0-F1
#
_cell.length_a   1.000
_cell.length_b   1.000
_cell.length_c   1.000
_cell.angle_alpha   90.00
_cell.angle_beta   90.00
_cell.angle_gamma   90.00
#
_symmetry.space_group_name_H-M   'P 1'
#
loop_
_entity.id
_entity.type
_entity.pdbx_description
1 polymer ?
#
loop_
_entity_poly.entity_id
_entity_poly.type
_entity_poly.pdbx_seq_one_letter_code
_entity_poly.pdbx_strand_id
1 'polypeptide(L)'
;MILPIVQPLSFNITNFSDPEIASRIQCTGIAKIENGNIVLNPLINNGVERAIYGQPLRLKNSSNGNTPLAFDYQTPPNFSGFSLGLYGGTLDNIVAVEFDTYINEYDQPMHRVGINNNSVASLEYKKFRIESNIGKMGHASAFTPNDSLSHQIDLREILPKWVTVEFSGATRSSKEENVIHSWEFSTNLDLNINDN
;
A
#
# COMPACT_ATOMS: atom_id res chain seq x y z
N MET A 1 34.17 -12.75 -10.00
CA MET A 1 33.27 -11.61 -9.74
C MET A 1 32.07 -12.17 -8.97
N ILE A 2 31.99 -11.90 -7.67
CA ILE A 2 30.85 -12.33 -6.84
C ILE A 2 29.86 -11.17 -6.89
N LEU A 3 28.74 -11.35 -7.58
CA LEU A 3 27.66 -10.36 -7.52
C LEU A 3 27.06 -10.42 -6.10
N PRO A 4 26.92 -9.29 -5.39
CA PRO A 4 26.34 -9.31 -4.06
C PRO A 4 24.91 -9.83 -4.14
N ILE A 5 24.62 -10.88 -3.38
CA ILE A 5 23.28 -11.40 -3.16
C ILE A 5 22.45 -10.24 -2.61
N VAL A 6 21.58 -9.65 -3.43
CA VAL A 6 20.61 -8.69 -2.92
C VAL A 6 19.52 -9.51 -2.28
N GLN A 7 19.43 -9.45 -0.95
CA GLN A 7 18.40 -10.16 -0.22
C GLN A 7 17.02 -9.62 -0.62
N PRO A 8 16.01 -10.49 -0.77
CA PRO A 8 14.64 -10.05 -1.00
C PRO A 8 14.16 -9.19 0.16
N LEU A 9 13.36 -8.17 -0.13
CA LEU A 9 12.76 -7.34 0.91
C LEU A 9 11.80 -8.18 1.76
N SER A 10 12.08 -8.26 3.05
CA SER A 10 11.20 -8.92 4.02
C SER A 10 11.23 -8.16 5.33
N PHE A 11 10.06 -7.91 5.91
CA PHE A 11 9.92 -7.30 7.23
C PHE A 11 8.63 -7.77 7.91
N ASN A 12 8.64 -7.77 9.24
CA ASN A 12 7.49 -8.03 10.07
C ASN A 12 7.48 -7.03 11.23
N ILE A 13 6.52 -6.12 11.21
CA ILE A 13 6.38 -5.04 12.17
C ILE A 13 5.13 -5.29 13.00
N THR A 14 5.31 -5.38 14.32
CA THR A 14 4.21 -5.54 15.29
C THR A 14 4.12 -4.38 16.29
N ASN A 15 5.06 -3.44 16.22
CA ASN A 15 5.06 -2.21 17.01
C ASN A 15 5.78 -1.10 16.24
N PHE A 16 5.01 -0.14 15.73
CA PHE A 16 5.56 0.99 14.97
C PHE A 16 6.24 2.05 15.86
N SER A 17 6.05 2.00 17.18
CA SER A 17 6.73 2.90 18.12
C SER A 17 8.13 2.44 18.52
N ASP A 18 8.59 1.28 18.05
CA ASP A 18 10.00 0.90 18.17
C ASP A 18 10.86 1.95 17.43
N PRO A 19 11.88 2.58 18.06
CA PRO A 19 12.66 3.65 17.43
C PRO A 19 13.35 3.24 16.11
N GLU A 20 13.81 2.00 16.00
CA GLU A 20 14.43 1.48 14.77
C GLU A 20 13.39 1.38 13.66
N ILE A 21 12.19 0.89 13.98
CA ILE A 21 11.08 0.78 13.03
C ILE A 21 10.52 2.14 12.66
N ALA A 22 10.31 3.02 13.63
CA ALA A 22 9.79 4.37 13.41
C ALA A 22 10.68 5.16 12.45
N SER A 23 12.00 4.97 12.51
CA SER A 23 12.95 5.57 11.56
C SER A 23 12.79 5.09 10.10
N ARG A 24 12.12 3.94 9.90
CA ARG A 24 11.84 3.33 8.61
C ARG A 24 10.43 3.62 8.10
N ILE A 25 9.57 4.28 8.87
CA ILE A 25 8.22 4.63 8.45
C ILE A 25 8.12 6.13 8.22
N GLN A 26 7.70 6.50 7.02
CA GLN A 26 7.46 7.89 6.66
C GLN A 26 5.97 8.13 6.57
N CYS A 27 5.43 8.90 7.51
CA CYS A 27 4.05 9.35 7.47
C CYS A 27 3.94 10.69 6.73
N THR A 28 2.89 10.84 5.92
CA THR A 28 2.57 12.08 5.20
C THR A 28 1.23 12.65 5.68
N GLY A 29 1.02 13.94 5.48
CA GLY A 29 -0.18 14.62 5.97
C GLY A 29 -0.26 14.58 7.49
N ILE A 30 -1.41 14.17 8.02
CA ILE A 30 -1.63 14.03 9.47
C ILE A 30 -1.50 12.59 9.97
N ALA A 31 -1.01 11.66 9.14
CA ALA A 31 -0.72 10.32 9.59
C ALA A 31 0.35 10.36 10.68
N LYS A 32 0.19 9.49 11.67
CA LYS A 32 1.07 9.44 12.83
C LYS A 32 1.25 8.02 13.32
N ILE A 33 2.34 7.81 14.04
CA ILE A 33 2.53 6.61 14.85
C ILE A 33 2.06 6.94 16.27
N GLU A 34 1.12 6.16 16.80
CA GLU A 34 0.52 6.37 18.11
C GLU A 34 0.25 5.03 18.78
N ASN A 35 0.71 4.87 20.03
CA ASN A 35 0.51 3.65 20.84
C ASN A 35 0.94 2.35 20.12
N GLY A 36 2.04 2.38 19.38
CA GLY A 36 2.55 1.25 18.62
C GLY A 36 1.88 0.98 17.28
N ASN A 37 0.92 1.81 16.86
CA ASN A 37 0.15 1.65 15.63
C ASN A 37 0.40 2.81 14.65
N ILE A 38 0.24 2.58 13.36
CA ILE A 38 0.08 3.68 12.39
C ILE A 38 -1.39 4.07 12.37
N VAL A 39 -1.66 5.37 12.44
CA VAL A 39 -3.00 5.95 12.33
C VAL A 39 -3.06 6.82 11.08
N LEU A 40 -3.95 6.49 10.16
CA LEU A 40 -4.29 7.28 8.97
C LEU A 40 -5.70 7.87 9.14
N ASN A 41 -5.93 9.04 8.53
CA ASN A 41 -7.21 9.76 8.54
C ASN A 41 -7.85 9.88 9.94
N PRO A 42 -7.18 10.43 10.98
CA PRO A 42 -7.74 10.47 12.35
C PRO A 42 -8.99 11.36 12.47
N LEU A 43 -10.13 10.86 11.99
CA LEU A 43 -11.48 11.42 12.00
C LEU A 43 -11.64 12.80 11.33
N ILE A 44 -10.88 13.05 10.26
CA ILE A 44 -11.00 14.27 9.46
C ILE A 44 -11.78 14.06 8.16
N ASN A 45 -12.34 15.14 7.63
CA ASN A 45 -12.93 15.17 6.30
C ASN A 45 -11.83 15.47 5.26
N ASN A 46 -11.96 14.89 4.07
CA ASN A 46 -11.02 15.06 2.97
C ASN A 46 -9.57 14.71 3.36
N GLY A 47 -9.41 13.75 4.27
CA GLY A 47 -8.11 13.22 4.65
C GLY A 47 -7.50 12.46 3.47
N VAL A 48 -6.20 12.64 3.31
CA VAL A 48 -5.38 11.88 2.37
C VAL A 48 -4.04 11.70 3.05
N GLU A 49 -3.79 10.52 3.58
CA GLU A 49 -2.54 10.23 4.26
C GLU A 49 -1.96 8.90 3.84
N ARG A 50 -0.63 8.81 4.00
CA ARG A 50 0.15 7.64 3.62
C ARG A 50 1.15 7.33 4.72
N ALA A 51 1.41 6.05 4.91
CA ALA A 51 2.53 5.55 5.68
C ALA A 51 3.39 4.65 4.78
N ILE A 52 4.62 5.07 4.57
CA ILE A 52 5.51 4.54 3.53
C ILE A 52 6.66 3.82 4.21
N TYR A 53 6.93 2.58 3.78
CA TYR A 53 8.13 1.88 4.21
C TYR A 53 9.34 2.45 3.49
N GLY A 54 10.30 2.98 4.26
CA GLY A 54 11.39 3.81 3.77
C GLY A 54 12.46 3.08 2.95
N GLN A 55 12.49 1.75 3.00
CA GLN A 55 13.41 0.96 2.17
C GLN A 55 12.70 0.55 0.87
N PRO A 56 13.16 1.03 -0.30
CA PRO A 56 12.55 0.67 -1.58
C PRO A 56 12.86 -0.78 -1.95
N LEU A 57 11.92 -1.43 -2.64
CA LEU A 57 12.06 -2.73 -3.27
C LEU A 57 12.62 -2.56 -4.68
N ARG A 58 13.64 -3.36 -5.02
CA ARG A 58 14.13 -3.48 -6.40
C ARG A 58 13.32 -4.56 -7.13
N LEU A 59 12.75 -4.23 -8.29
CA LEU A 59 12.01 -5.17 -9.13
C LEU A 59 12.78 -5.62 -10.40
N LYS A 60 13.71 -4.78 -10.89
CA LYS A 60 14.40 -4.99 -12.19
C LYS A 60 15.92 -4.88 -12.05
N ASN A 61 16.64 -5.57 -12.93
CA ASN A 61 18.10 -5.44 -13.06
C ASN A 61 18.49 -4.14 -13.80
N SER A 62 19.67 -3.62 -13.48
CA SER A 62 20.22 -2.41 -14.11
C SER A 62 21.25 -2.80 -15.16
N SER A 63 21.06 -2.40 -16.41
CA SER A 63 22.19 -2.14 -17.31
C SER A 63 22.83 -0.78 -17.00
N ASN A 64 22.03 0.21 -16.58
CA ASN A 64 22.47 1.60 -16.39
C ASN A 64 22.20 2.01 -14.94
N GLY A 65 23.23 2.40 -14.18
CA GLY A 65 23.27 2.52 -12.71
C GLY A 65 22.36 3.56 -12.04
N ASN A 66 21.08 3.61 -12.37
CA ASN A 66 20.13 4.49 -11.71
C ASN A 66 19.93 4.04 -10.26
N THR A 67 20.50 4.85 -9.35
CA THR A 67 20.21 4.87 -7.92
C THR A 67 18.71 5.07 -7.68
N PRO A 68 18.15 4.59 -6.56
CA PRO A 68 16.81 4.97 -6.16
C PRO A 68 16.74 6.50 -6.17
N LEU A 69 15.83 7.08 -6.95
CA LEU A 69 15.54 8.49 -6.78
C LEU A 69 15.10 8.63 -5.32
N ALA A 70 15.74 9.54 -4.57
CA ALA A 70 15.17 9.98 -3.31
C ALA A 70 13.77 10.48 -3.66
N PHE A 71 12.75 9.69 -3.32
CA PHE A 71 11.37 10.05 -3.60
C PHE A 71 11.10 11.31 -2.79
N ASP A 72 11.00 12.45 -3.47
CA ASP A 72 10.61 13.71 -2.87
C ASP A 72 9.10 13.61 -2.60
N TYR A 73 8.74 13.09 -1.42
CA TYR A 73 7.35 12.90 -0.97
C TYR A 73 6.69 14.23 -0.58
N GLN A 74 6.98 15.32 -1.29
CA GLN A 74 6.26 16.58 -1.08
C GLN A 74 4.79 16.36 -1.39
N THR A 75 3.94 16.44 -0.36
CA THR A 75 2.48 16.38 -0.43
C THR A 75 1.96 17.53 -1.30
N PRO A 76 1.47 17.30 -2.54
CA PRO A 76 0.80 18.33 -3.30
C PRO A 76 -0.65 18.46 -2.81
N PRO A 77 -1.31 19.63 -2.99
CA PRO A 77 -2.59 19.91 -2.35
C PRO A 77 -3.72 18.92 -2.71
N ASN A 78 -4.39 18.42 -1.66
CA ASN A 78 -5.63 17.64 -1.58
C ASN A 78 -6.45 17.49 -2.89
N PHE A 79 -6.46 16.30 -3.47
CA PHE A 79 -7.64 15.80 -4.20
C PHE A 79 -8.36 14.77 -3.32
N SER A 80 -9.53 15.18 -2.85
CA SER A 80 -10.40 14.47 -1.91
C SER A 80 -10.71 13.03 -2.32
N GLY A 81 -10.19 12.02 -1.62
CA GLY A 81 -10.77 10.67 -1.57
C GLY A 81 -10.67 9.74 -2.79
N PHE A 82 -10.74 10.27 -4.03
CA PHE A 82 -11.12 9.46 -5.20
C PHE A 82 -10.08 8.49 -5.75
N SER A 83 -8.80 8.70 -5.47
CA SER A 83 -7.72 8.05 -6.21
C SER A 83 -6.89 7.12 -5.34
N LEU A 84 -7.52 6.32 -4.47
CA LEU A 84 -6.82 5.43 -3.52
C LEU A 84 -5.93 6.20 -2.51
N GLY A 85 -6.19 7.49 -2.30
CA GLY A 85 -5.25 8.38 -1.59
C GLY A 85 -3.94 8.66 -2.35
N LEU A 86 -3.90 8.33 -3.64
CA LEU A 86 -2.77 8.57 -4.54
C LEU A 86 -3.08 9.78 -5.42
N TYR A 87 -2.13 10.70 -5.48
CA TYR A 87 -2.34 12.05 -6.01
C TYR A 87 -2.39 12.08 -7.54
N GLY A 88 -3.29 12.90 -8.10
CA GLY A 88 -3.12 13.50 -9.43
C GLY A 88 -3.39 12.60 -10.65
N GLY A 89 -4.67 12.37 -10.98
CA GLY A 89 -5.18 12.22 -12.35
C GLY A 89 -4.81 10.98 -13.17
N THR A 90 -3.56 10.53 -13.15
CA THR A 90 -3.11 9.31 -13.83
C THR A 90 -2.46 8.38 -12.82
N LEU A 91 -3.10 7.25 -12.57
CA LEU A 91 -2.53 6.18 -11.76
C LEU A 91 -1.55 5.41 -12.64
N ASP A 92 -0.33 5.92 -12.76
CA ASP A 92 0.73 5.23 -13.50
C ASP A 92 1.68 4.53 -12.53
N ASN A 93 1.99 3.27 -12.80
CA ASN A 93 2.88 2.42 -12.02
C ASN A 93 2.43 2.18 -10.57
N ILE A 94 1.16 1.83 -10.39
CA ILE A 94 0.57 1.48 -9.10
C ILE A 94 -0.10 0.12 -9.20
N VAL A 95 0.21 -0.75 -8.23
CA VAL A 95 -0.55 -1.95 -7.94
C VAL A 95 -0.95 -1.87 -6.48
N ALA A 96 -2.24 -2.02 -6.19
CA ALA A 96 -2.77 -1.87 -4.84
C ALA A 96 -3.78 -2.97 -4.50
N VAL A 97 -3.91 -3.23 -3.20
CA VAL A 97 -5.08 -3.89 -2.63
C VAL A 97 -5.90 -2.80 -1.97
N GLU A 98 -7.10 -2.57 -2.46
CA GLU A 98 -7.99 -1.52 -1.99
C GLU A 98 -9.06 -2.11 -1.06
N PHE A 99 -9.26 -1.48 0.09
CA PHE A 99 -10.45 -1.68 0.93
C PHE A 99 -11.37 -0.50 0.72
N ASP A 100 -12.40 -0.71 -0.09
CA ASP A 100 -13.38 0.31 -0.40
C ASP A 100 -14.57 0.18 0.55
N THR A 101 -14.61 1.10 1.51
CA THR A 101 -15.68 1.20 2.52
C THR A 101 -16.81 2.12 2.06
N TYR A 102 -16.67 2.81 0.93
CA TYR A 102 -17.60 3.84 0.50
C TYR A 102 -18.60 3.31 -0.52
N ILE A 103 -19.81 3.00 -0.05
CA ILE A 103 -20.92 2.62 -0.94
C ILE A 103 -21.49 3.88 -1.60
N ASN A 104 -21.48 3.92 -2.93
CA ASN A 104 -22.09 4.97 -3.73
C ASN A 104 -23.00 4.37 -4.82
N GLU A 105 -23.77 5.23 -5.50
CA GLU A 105 -24.73 4.79 -6.54
C GLU A 105 -24.09 4.31 -7.85
N TYR A 106 -22.81 4.64 -8.07
CA TYR A 106 -22.03 4.26 -9.25
C TYR A 106 -21.33 2.90 -9.07
N ASP A 107 -21.10 2.49 -7.83
CA ASP A 107 -20.55 1.19 -7.46
C ASP A 107 -21.64 0.15 -7.14
N GLN A 108 -21.27 -1.13 -7.21
CA GLN A 108 -22.12 -2.21 -6.69
C GLN A 108 -22.32 -1.98 -5.18
N PRO A 109 -23.54 -2.19 -4.63
CA PRO A 109 -23.95 -1.73 -3.30
C PRO A 109 -23.35 -2.56 -2.15
N MET A 110 -22.03 -2.70 -2.13
CA MET A 110 -21.32 -3.48 -1.14
C MET A 110 -19.93 -2.90 -0.91
N HIS A 111 -19.50 -2.91 0.35
CA HIS A 111 -18.08 -2.78 0.68
C HIS A 111 -17.29 -3.89 0.00
N ARG A 112 -16.11 -3.56 -0.52
CA ARG A 112 -15.30 -4.51 -1.28
C ARG A 112 -13.83 -4.44 -0.90
N VAL A 113 -13.16 -5.55 -1.14
CA VAL A 113 -11.71 -5.61 -1.27
C VAL A 113 -11.41 -5.84 -2.75
N GLY A 114 -10.47 -5.08 -3.32
CA GLY A 114 -10.15 -5.08 -4.75
C GLY A 114 -8.65 -5.13 -5.03
N ILE A 115 -8.26 -5.63 -6.20
CA ILE A 115 -6.88 -5.55 -6.71
C ILE A 115 -6.85 -4.56 -7.87
N ASN A 116 -6.11 -3.48 -7.70
CA ASN A 116 -6.01 -2.38 -8.66
C ASN A 116 -4.69 -2.45 -9.43
N ASN A 117 -4.72 -2.10 -10.71
CA ASN A 117 -3.54 -2.01 -11.58
C ASN A 117 -3.67 -0.78 -12.46
N ASN A 118 -2.87 0.26 -12.18
CA ASN A 118 -2.87 1.54 -12.90
C ASN A 118 -4.26 2.16 -13.10
N SER A 119 -5.20 1.85 -12.21
CA SER A 119 -6.61 2.21 -12.32
C SER A 119 -7.26 2.17 -10.94
N VAL A 120 -8.20 3.09 -10.67
CA VAL A 120 -9.05 3.01 -9.46
C VAL A 120 -10.01 1.82 -9.57
N ALA A 121 -10.39 1.43 -10.79
CA ALA A 121 -11.20 0.24 -10.98
C ALA A 121 -10.38 -1.03 -10.73
N SER A 122 -10.85 -1.88 -9.82
CA SER A 122 -10.20 -3.15 -9.52
C SER A 122 -10.35 -4.16 -10.67
N LEU A 123 -9.28 -4.90 -10.99
CA LEU A 123 -9.29 -6.02 -11.94
C LEU A 123 -10.07 -7.22 -11.41
N GLU A 124 -10.00 -7.43 -10.10
CA GLU A 124 -10.77 -8.44 -9.37
C GLU A 124 -11.20 -7.81 -8.05
N TYR A 125 -12.42 -8.09 -7.59
CA TYR A 125 -12.91 -7.63 -6.29
C TYR A 125 -13.83 -8.67 -5.67
N LYS A 126 -13.93 -8.63 -4.34
CA LYS A 126 -14.86 -9.44 -3.56
C LYS A 126 -15.55 -8.59 -2.52
N LYS A 127 -16.77 -9.02 -2.15
CA LYS A 127 -17.50 -8.43 -1.04
C LYS A 127 -16.67 -8.52 0.24
N PHE A 128 -16.40 -7.40 0.87
CA PHE A 128 -15.72 -7.32 2.15
C PHE A 128 -16.75 -7.00 3.24
N ARG A 129 -16.96 -7.92 4.19
CA ARG A 129 -17.97 -7.71 5.26
C ARG A 129 -17.41 -6.88 6.41
N ILE A 130 -17.21 -5.58 6.20
CA ILE A 130 -16.69 -4.64 7.22
C ILE A 130 -17.51 -4.70 8.52
N GLU A 131 -18.84 -4.72 8.41
CA GLU A 131 -19.75 -4.76 9.56
C GLU A 131 -19.46 -5.91 10.51
N SER A 132 -19.03 -7.06 9.97
CA SER A 132 -18.69 -8.23 10.79
C SER A 132 -17.40 -8.06 11.60
N ASN A 133 -16.59 -7.07 11.23
CA ASN A 133 -15.31 -6.71 11.82
C ASN A 133 -15.38 -5.41 12.66
N ILE A 134 -16.53 -4.75 12.80
CA ILE A 134 -16.63 -3.54 13.64
C ILE A 134 -16.20 -3.87 15.08
N GLY A 135 -15.18 -3.16 15.58
CA GLY A 135 -14.59 -3.39 16.90
C GLY A 135 -13.73 -4.66 17.01
N LYS A 136 -13.49 -5.36 15.91
CA LYS A 136 -12.65 -6.57 15.84
C LYS A 136 -11.49 -6.34 14.86
N MET A 137 -10.37 -7.00 15.09
CA MET A 137 -9.28 -6.99 14.12
C MET A 137 -9.69 -7.75 12.85
N GLY A 138 -9.86 -7.05 11.74
CA GLY A 138 -10.06 -7.65 10.44
C GLY A 138 -8.74 -8.20 9.89
N HIS A 139 -8.70 -9.50 9.56
CA HIS A 139 -7.56 -10.07 8.84
C HIS A 139 -7.87 -10.01 7.35
N ALA A 140 -7.24 -9.07 6.65
CA ALA A 140 -7.19 -9.14 5.20
C ALA A 140 -5.86 -9.76 4.79
N SER A 141 -5.90 -11.06 4.52
CA SER A 141 -4.77 -11.75 3.90
C SER A 141 -5.17 -12.05 2.45
N ALA A 142 -4.28 -11.72 1.51
CA ALA A 142 -4.38 -12.23 0.15
C ALA A 142 -4.33 -13.78 0.09
N PHE A 143 -4.07 -14.44 1.23
CA PHE A 143 -4.11 -15.87 1.42
C PHE A 143 -4.93 -16.23 2.67
N THR A 144 -6.25 -16.44 2.53
CA THR A 144 -7.02 -17.28 3.47
C THR A 144 -7.74 -18.39 2.68
N PRO A 145 -7.88 -19.62 3.21
CA PRO A 145 -8.25 -20.78 2.39
C PRO A 145 -9.62 -20.71 1.71
N ASN A 146 -10.55 -19.90 2.24
CA ASN A 146 -11.95 -19.92 1.78
C ASN A 146 -12.46 -18.56 1.27
N ASP A 147 -11.69 -17.47 1.41
CA ASP A 147 -12.12 -16.13 1.00
C ASP A 147 -10.97 -15.32 0.37
N SER A 148 -10.15 -15.99 -0.45
CA SER A 148 -9.03 -15.34 -1.13
C SER A 148 -9.52 -14.47 -2.29
N LEU A 149 -8.99 -13.26 -2.36
CA LEU A 149 -8.99 -12.43 -3.56
C LEU A 149 -7.60 -12.55 -4.17
N SER A 150 -7.52 -12.98 -5.43
CA SER A 150 -6.24 -13.18 -6.11
C SER A 150 -6.33 -12.77 -7.57
N HIS A 151 -5.31 -12.10 -8.05
CA HIS A 151 -5.14 -11.79 -9.47
C HIS A 151 -3.65 -11.89 -9.80
N GLN A 152 -3.32 -12.50 -10.93
CA GLN A 152 -1.92 -12.64 -11.36
C GLN A 152 -1.50 -11.35 -12.07
N ILE A 153 -0.46 -10.69 -11.55
CA ILE A 153 0.09 -9.45 -12.09
C ILE A 153 1.60 -9.62 -12.24
N ASP A 154 2.13 -9.38 -13.44
CA ASP A 154 3.58 -9.24 -13.60
C ASP A 154 4.01 -7.82 -13.22
N LEU A 155 4.51 -7.68 -12.00
CA LEU A 155 4.99 -6.41 -11.47
C LEU A 155 6.14 -5.81 -12.30
N ARG A 156 6.91 -6.62 -13.05
CA ARG A 156 8.01 -6.12 -13.89
C ARG A 156 7.49 -5.48 -15.17
N GLU A 157 6.29 -5.82 -15.64
CA GLU A 157 5.70 -5.14 -16.79
C GLU A 157 5.13 -3.78 -16.41
N ILE A 158 4.63 -3.66 -15.19
CA ILE A 158 3.82 -2.51 -14.75
C ILE A 158 4.60 -1.48 -13.96
N LEU A 159 5.52 -1.92 -13.09
CA LEU A 159 6.17 -1.05 -12.11
C LEU A 159 7.60 -0.66 -12.53
N PRO A 160 8.12 0.49 -12.08
CA PRO A 160 9.49 0.87 -12.30
C PRO A 160 10.46 -0.07 -11.58
N LYS A 161 11.76 0.16 -11.82
CA LYS A 161 12.84 -0.62 -11.20
C LYS A 161 12.83 -0.57 -9.67
N TRP A 162 12.57 0.59 -9.10
CA TRP A 162 12.53 0.81 -7.67
C TRP A 162 11.12 1.22 -7.29
N VAL A 163 10.54 0.50 -6.34
CA VAL A 163 9.19 0.75 -5.86
C VAL A 163 9.17 0.87 -4.35
N THR A 164 8.16 1.56 -3.85
CA THR A 164 7.86 1.65 -2.42
C THR A 164 6.68 0.75 -2.11
N VAL A 165 6.59 0.33 -0.85
CA VAL A 165 5.40 -0.34 -0.33
C VAL A 165 4.84 0.57 0.75
N GLU A 166 3.54 0.78 0.72
CA GLU A 166 2.88 1.78 1.56
C GLU A 166 1.43 1.42 1.84
N PHE A 167 0.92 2.01 2.92
CA PHE A 167 -0.50 2.18 3.13
C PHE A 167 -0.90 3.59 2.73
N SER A 168 -2.04 3.70 2.07
CA SER A 168 -2.75 4.96 1.87
C SER A 168 -4.15 4.84 2.46
N GLY A 169 -4.68 5.95 2.95
CA GLY A 169 -6.08 6.06 3.29
C GLY A 169 -6.57 7.41 2.82
N ALA A 170 -7.80 7.46 2.33
CA ALA A 170 -8.41 8.71 1.95
C ALA A 170 -9.87 8.75 2.38
N THR A 171 -10.27 9.88 2.96
CA THR A 171 -11.66 10.15 3.27
C THR A 171 -12.21 11.23 2.36
N ARG A 172 -13.52 11.20 2.09
CA ARG A 172 -14.23 12.30 1.45
C ARG A 172 -14.99 13.10 2.52
N SER A 173 -16.31 13.18 2.40
CA SER A 173 -17.18 13.81 3.40
C SER A 173 -17.42 12.92 4.63
N SER A 174 -17.02 11.66 4.58
CA SER A 174 -17.09 10.72 5.68
C SER A 174 -15.87 10.85 6.59
N LYS A 175 -16.01 10.50 7.87
CA LYS A 175 -14.90 10.41 8.82
C LYS A 175 -14.62 8.95 9.10
N GLU A 176 -13.40 8.51 8.83
CA GLU A 176 -12.97 7.16 9.07
C GLU A 176 -11.52 7.19 9.51
N GLU A 177 -11.20 6.54 10.63
CA GLU A 177 -9.84 6.36 11.10
C GLU A 177 -9.38 4.94 10.76
N ASN A 178 -8.21 4.86 10.13
CA ASN A 178 -7.61 3.60 9.72
C ASN A 178 -6.39 3.33 10.60
N VAL A 179 -6.46 2.29 11.43
CA VAL A 179 -5.40 1.94 12.37
C VAL A 179 -4.72 0.65 11.93
N ILE A 180 -3.43 0.73 11.62
CA ILE A 180 -2.60 -0.41 11.25
C ILE A 180 -1.84 -0.86 12.49
N HIS A 181 -2.20 -2.06 12.96
CA HIS A 181 -1.60 -2.68 14.15
C HIS A 181 -0.31 -3.45 13.85
N SER A 182 -0.19 -3.98 12.65
CA SER A 182 0.99 -4.72 12.20
C SER A 182 1.14 -4.65 10.69
N TRP A 183 2.35 -4.90 10.21
CA TRP A 183 2.67 -4.94 8.79
C TRP A 183 3.73 -5.98 8.52
N GLU A 184 3.33 -7.04 7.82
CA GLU A 184 4.23 -8.07 7.33
C GLU A 184 4.30 -7.98 5.81
N PHE A 185 5.52 -8.07 5.28
CA PHE A 185 5.78 -8.11 3.85
C PHE A 185 6.93 -9.08 3.60
N SER A 186 6.78 -9.93 2.60
CA SER A 186 7.87 -10.75 2.09
C SER A 186 7.76 -10.89 0.59
N THR A 187 8.91 -10.94 -0.09
CA THR A 187 8.99 -11.27 -1.51
C THR A 187 9.92 -12.46 -1.71
N ASN A 188 9.63 -13.27 -2.72
CA ASN A 188 10.50 -14.34 -3.20
C ASN A 188 11.22 -13.93 -4.50
N LEU A 189 11.20 -12.64 -4.86
CA LEU A 189 11.81 -12.14 -6.07
C LEU A 189 13.31 -12.44 -6.05
N ASP A 190 13.74 -13.39 -6.89
CA ASP A 190 15.16 -13.65 -7.10
C ASP A 190 15.76 -12.50 -7.91
N LEU A 191 16.68 -11.76 -7.27
CA LEU A 191 17.40 -10.66 -7.88
C LEU A 191 18.69 -11.12 -8.57
N ASN A 192 18.99 -12.44 -8.56
CA ASN A 192 20.19 -13.04 -9.14
C ASN A 192 20.02 -13.50 -10.61
N ILE A 193 19.07 -12.93 -11.36
CA ILE A 193 18.84 -13.38 -12.73
C ILE A 193 19.92 -12.79 -13.66
N ASN A 194 20.95 -13.60 -13.91
CA ASN A 194 21.84 -13.52 -15.07
C ASN A 194 21.03 -13.91 -16.31
N ASP A 195 20.23 -13.00 -16.88
CA ASP A 195 19.72 -13.20 -18.23
C ASP A 195 20.80 -12.73 -19.21
N ASN A 196 21.40 -13.70 -19.89
CA ASN A 196 22.42 -13.55 -20.94
C ASN A 196 21.98 -12.64 -22.08
#